data_AF-A0A4Q6AW07-F1
#
_entry.id   AF-A0A4Q6AW07-F1
#
_cell.length_a   1.000
_cell.length_b   1.000
_cell.length_c   1.000
_cell.angle_alpha   90.00
_cell.angle_beta   90.00
_cell.angle_gamma   90.00
#
_symmetry.space_group_name_H-M   'P 1'
#
loop_
_entity.id
_entity.type
_entity.pdbx_description
1 polymer ?
#
loop_
_entity_poly.entity_id
_entity_poly.type
_entity_poly.pdbx_seq_one_letter_code
_entity_poly.pdbx_strand_id
1 'polypeptide(L)'
;MIGRLLTLVLFVLVTARSGAQQFGAFPPSTRWQQIDSDTAKVIFDAKVSPQAQRIAAILHRMMQEDRASLGGAVRKIHVLLHPNTTEANGYVAMGPFRSEYYLIPPSNLFASGATPWNEDLAVHEYRHVQQFSNFNKGLSKVAGFLFGQQGQALFNALAVPNWFWEGDAVHSETALTVQGRGRSPYFFNGFRALWQDGRDYNWMKLRNGSLKDYVPNHYQLGYLLTNYGYLQQGQGFWGKVTDDAVRFRSPFYPFQKAIKRASGKDFKTFRSEALEFYKDASAIKQTAGVRKETVTDFLFPKIIGQDSVLYLKTAYNKLPAFYLKDKKGEHRIRQRSISSEDWLAYSHGVMAYTAYAVHPRWGLTDYSDIYLL
;
A
#
# COMPACT_ATOMS: atom_id res chain seq x y z
N MET A 1 23.97 11.07 50.36
CA MET A 1 23.76 12.29 49.54
C MET A 1 23.53 11.99 48.07
N ILE A 2 24.39 11.19 47.44
CA ILE A 2 24.34 10.88 45.99
C ILE A 2 23.01 10.27 45.53
N GLY A 3 22.43 9.32 46.29
CA GLY A 3 21.15 8.69 45.94
C GLY A 3 19.97 9.66 45.86
N ARG A 4 19.87 10.61 46.81
CA ARG A 4 18.81 11.64 46.81
C ARG A 4 18.97 12.64 45.67
N LEU A 5 20.22 12.95 45.30
CA LEU A 5 20.53 13.82 44.17
C LEU A 5 20.12 13.15 42.85
N LEU A 6 20.38 11.84 42.70
CA LEU A 6 19.97 11.05 41.56
C LEU A 6 18.44 10.95 41.43
N THR A 7 17.72 10.73 42.54
CA THR A 7 16.25 10.69 42.52
C THR A 7 15.66 12.06 42.14
N LEU A 8 16.24 13.16 42.63
CA LEU A 8 15.81 14.51 42.29
C LEU A 8 16.08 14.85 40.82
N VAL A 9 17.26 14.49 40.29
CA VAL A 9 17.60 14.66 38.87
C VAL A 9 16.65 13.85 37.99
N LEU A 10 16.35 12.60 38.37
CA LEU A 10 15.38 11.77 37.65
C LEU A 10 13.97 12.39 37.69
N PHE A 11 13.55 12.94 38.83
CA PHE A 11 12.25 13.59 38.98
C PHE A 11 12.14 14.88 38.16
N VAL A 12 13.21 15.67 38.07
CA VAL A 12 13.29 16.88 37.23
C VAL A 12 13.29 16.53 35.74
N LEU A 13 14.00 15.48 35.32
CA LEU A 13 13.99 15.01 33.94
C LEU A 13 12.63 14.45 33.51
N VAL A 14 11.85 13.88 34.43
CA VAL A 14 10.50 13.34 34.15
C VAL A 14 9.40 14.42 34.17
N THR A 15 9.65 15.54 34.86
CA THR A 15 8.67 16.66 35.00
C THR A 15 8.91 17.83 34.06
N ALA A 16 10.10 17.93 33.47
CA ALA A 16 10.38 18.92 32.44
C ALA A 16 9.55 18.60 31.18
N ARG A 17 8.46 19.33 30.98
CA ARG A 17 7.79 19.39 29.68
C ARG A 17 8.73 20.07 28.70
N SER A 18 9.53 19.29 27.98
CA SER A 18 10.19 19.79 26.78
C SER A 18 9.08 20.17 25.79
N GLY A 19 8.91 21.46 25.58
CA GLY A 19 8.14 21.99 24.47
C GLY A 19 8.91 21.77 23.17
N ALA A 20 9.17 20.51 22.80
CA ALA A 20 9.45 20.21 21.42
C ALA A 20 8.14 20.49 20.68
N GLN A 21 8.03 21.68 20.07
CA GLN A 21 7.05 21.86 19.01
C GLN A 21 7.41 20.81 17.97
N GLN A 22 6.59 19.76 17.86
CA GLN A 22 6.53 19.05 16.59
C GLN A 22 6.15 20.12 15.58
N PHE A 23 7.13 20.55 14.78
CA PHE A 23 6.86 21.39 13.62
C PHE A 23 5.74 20.69 12.84
N GLY A 24 4.63 21.41 12.71
CA GLY A 24 3.37 20.83 12.28
C GLY A 24 3.47 20.31 10.85
N ALA A 25 2.64 19.32 10.54
CA ALA A 25 2.42 18.90 9.17
C ALA A 25 1.83 20.04 8.29
N PHE A 26 1.15 21.01 8.90
CA PHE A 26 0.37 22.05 8.23
C PHE A 26 0.65 23.46 8.77
N PRO A 27 0.49 24.50 7.94
CA PRO A 27 0.46 25.89 8.40
C PRO A 27 -0.62 26.15 9.47
N PRO A 28 -0.36 27.00 10.48
CA PRO A 28 -1.37 27.44 11.45
C PRO A 28 -2.57 28.17 10.82
N SER A 29 -2.42 28.67 9.59
CA SER A 29 -3.49 29.31 8.83
C SER A 29 -4.47 28.32 8.19
N THR A 30 -4.20 27.00 8.22
CA THR A 30 -5.11 25.98 7.67
C THR A 30 -6.42 25.98 8.44
N ARG A 31 -7.52 26.20 7.71
CA ARG A 31 -8.89 26.23 8.27
C ARG A 31 -9.57 24.90 8.02
N TRP A 32 -9.44 23.99 9.00
CA TRP A 32 -10.04 22.67 8.92
C TRP A 32 -11.57 22.73 8.97
N GLN A 33 -12.18 21.91 8.12
CA GLN A 33 -13.59 21.56 8.14
C GLN A 33 -13.74 20.08 8.51
N GLN A 34 -14.93 19.70 8.95
CA GLN A 34 -15.23 18.31 9.25
C GLN A 34 -16.62 17.91 8.77
N ILE A 35 -16.73 16.69 8.25
CA ILE A 35 -17.99 15.96 8.10
C ILE A 35 -17.99 14.89 9.19
N ASP A 36 -18.94 14.98 10.13
CA ASP A 36 -19.01 14.10 11.29
C ASP A 36 -20.27 13.23 11.22
N SER A 37 -20.09 11.91 11.08
CA SER A 37 -21.18 10.93 11.03
C SER A 37 -21.03 9.86 12.14
N ASP A 38 -21.95 8.90 12.20
CA ASP A 38 -21.81 7.71 13.06
C ASP A 38 -20.62 6.81 12.64
N THR A 39 -20.18 6.94 11.40
CA THR A 39 -19.21 6.06 10.72
C THR A 39 -17.80 6.62 10.80
N ALA A 40 -17.64 7.90 10.49
CA ALA A 40 -16.35 8.54 10.38
C ALA A 40 -16.46 10.04 10.65
N LYS A 41 -15.35 10.61 11.12
CA LYS A 41 -15.11 12.06 11.10
C LYS A 41 -14.07 12.35 10.02
N VAL A 42 -14.50 12.90 8.89
CA VAL A 42 -13.62 13.28 7.79
C VAL A 42 -13.19 14.73 8.02
N ILE A 43 -11.89 14.96 8.15
CA ILE A 43 -11.26 16.26 8.46
C ILE A 43 -10.48 16.71 7.23
N PHE A 44 -10.73 17.93 6.74
CA PHE A 44 -10.22 18.37 5.45
C PHE A 44 -10.08 19.90 5.35
N ASP A 45 -9.30 20.37 4.37
CA ASP A 45 -9.26 21.78 3.96
C ASP A 45 -10.35 22.06 2.92
N ALA A 46 -10.92 23.27 2.92
CA ALA A 46 -12.02 23.67 2.04
C ALA A 46 -11.77 23.37 0.54
N LYS A 47 -10.51 23.39 0.08
CA LYS A 47 -10.12 23.09 -1.31
C LYS A 47 -10.54 21.70 -1.78
N VAL A 48 -10.73 20.74 -0.86
CA VAL A 48 -11.09 19.35 -1.19
C VAL A 48 -12.45 18.94 -0.62
N SER A 49 -13.35 19.91 -0.42
CA SER A 49 -14.73 19.66 0.03
C SER A 49 -15.48 18.63 -0.85
N PRO A 50 -15.40 18.66 -2.20
CA PRO A 50 -16.07 17.64 -3.03
C PRO A 50 -15.55 16.22 -2.78
N GLN A 51 -14.23 16.05 -2.66
CA GLN A 51 -13.60 14.76 -2.35
C GLN A 51 -14.01 14.30 -0.95
N ALA A 52 -14.05 15.20 0.04
CA ALA A 52 -14.46 14.89 1.40
C ALA A 52 -15.90 14.37 1.49
N GLN A 53 -16.84 14.99 0.75
CA GLN A 53 -18.23 14.54 0.68
C GLN A 53 -18.34 13.15 0.03
N ARG A 54 -17.61 12.91 -1.07
CA ARG A 54 -17.57 11.60 -1.74
C ARG A 54 -17.01 10.52 -0.83
N ILE A 55 -15.88 10.80 -0.18
CA ILE A 55 -15.25 9.87 0.79
C ILE A 55 -16.25 9.56 1.90
N ALA A 56 -16.80 10.57 2.58
CA ALA A 56 -17.75 10.37 3.67
C ALA A 56 -18.95 9.49 3.27
N ALA A 57 -19.49 9.68 2.06
CA ALA A 57 -20.59 8.87 1.53
C ALA A 57 -20.16 7.41 1.27
N ILE A 58 -18.96 7.18 0.72
CA ILE A 58 -18.42 5.83 0.48
C ILE A 58 -18.20 5.11 1.81
N LEU A 59 -17.55 5.77 2.79
CA LEU A 59 -17.32 5.19 4.12
C LEU A 59 -18.65 4.78 4.76
N HIS A 60 -19.66 5.67 4.73
CA HIS A 60 -20.98 5.38 5.29
C HIS A 60 -21.67 4.22 4.57
N ARG A 61 -21.60 4.16 3.22
CA ARG A 61 -22.17 3.05 2.44
C ARG A 61 -21.51 1.72 2.79
N MET A 62 -20.18 1.65 2.78
CA MET A 62 -19.44 0.44 3.16
C MET A 62 -19.77 0.01 4.58
N MET A 63 -19.92 0.98 5.48
CA MET A 63 -20.34 0.73 6.84
C MET A 63 -21.73 0.10 6.89
N GLN A 64 -22.69 0.44 6.03
CA GLN A 64 -24.02 -0.18 6.04
C GLN A 64 -24.06 -1.54 5.30
N GLU A 65 -23.35 -1.66 4.18
CA GLU A 65 -23.56 -2.75 3.21
C GLU A 65 -22.54 -3.90 3.33
N ASP A 66 -21.31 -3.68 3.82
CA ASP A 66 -20.24 -4.70 3.91
C ASP A 66 -19.83 -4.99 5.37
N ARG A 67 -20.79 -5.01 6.30
CA ARG A 67 -20.49 -5.29 7.73
C ARG A 67 -20.10 -6.74 8.01
N ALA A 68 -20.47 -7.70 7.17
CA ALA A 68 -20.58 -9.08 7.63
C ALA A 68 -19.39 -9.99 7.27
N SER A 69 -18.57 -9.65 6.28
CA SER A 69 -17.54 -10.55 5.75
C SER A 69 -16.43 -10.89 6.76
N LEU A 70 -16.06 -9.96 7.65
CA LEU A 70 -15.08 -10.16 8.74
C LEU A 70 -15.69 -10.17 10.15
N GLY A 71 -16.99 -9.88 10.27
CA GLY A 71 -17.71 -9.72 11.53
C GLY A 71 -18.28 -8.31 11.72
N GLY A 72 -19.27 -8.17 12.61
CA GLY A 72 -20.07 -6.95 12.75
C GLY A 72 -19.50 -5.84 13.62
N ALA A 73 -18.21 -5.87 14.01
CA ALA A 73 -17.64 -4.84 14.86
C ALA A 73 -17.41 -3.55 14.06
N VAL A 74 -18.05 -2.45 14.48
CA VAL A 74 -17.89 -1.13 13.86
C VAL A 74 -17.21 -0.19 14.84
N ARG A 75 -16.20 0.55 14.36
CA ARG A 75 -15.52 1.59 15.13
C ARG A 75 -15.42 2.85 14.29
N LYS A 76 -15.95 3.95 14.84
CA LYS A 76 -15.82 5.27 14.22
C LYS A 76 -14.35 5.66 14.10
N ILE A 77 -13.97 6.13 12.91
CA ILE A 77 -12.59 6.50 12.56
C ILE A 77 -12.48 8.01 12.29
N HIS A 78 -11.33 8.60 12.59
CA HIS A 78 -10.98 9.94 12.08
C HIS A 78 -10.18 9.78 10.79
N VAL A 79 -10.61 10.43 9.72
CA VAL A 79 -9.93 10.40 8.41
C VAL A 79 -9.44 11.81 8.09
N LEU A 80 -8.14 11.98 7.94
CA LEU A 80 -7.53 13.26 7.59
C LEU A 80 -7.14 13.28 6.11
N LEU A 81 -7.56 14.32 5.39
CA LEU A 81 -7.29 14.46 3.96
C LEU A 81 -6.14 15.44 3.71
N HIS A 82 -5.16 14.97 2.93
CA HIS A 82 -3.93 15.69 2.60
C HIS A 82 -3.93 16.07 1.12
N PRO A 83 -4.23 17.34 0.77
CA PRO A 83 -4.31 17.77 -0.62
C PRO A 83 -3.00 18.35 -1.18
N ASN A 84 -1.99 18.58 -0.34
CA ASN A 84 -0.77 19.31 -0.69
C ASN A 84 0.46 18.39 -0.78
N THR A 85 0.26 17.13 -1.15
CA THR A 85 1.31 16.11 -1.23
C THR A 85 1.40 15.54 -2.65
N THR A 86 2.58 15.27 -3.19
CA THR A 86 2.81 14.74 -4.54
C THR A 86 2.97 13.22 -4.58
N GLU A 87 2.93 12.58 -3.42
CA GLU A 87 2.95 11.13 -3.27
C GLU A 87 1.53 10.60 -3.12
N ALA A 88 1.21 9.55 -3.87
CA ALA A 88 -0.06 8.84 -3.75
C ALA A 88 0.03 7.80 -2.64
N ASN A 89 -0.76 7.96 -1.59
CA ASN A 89 -0.73 7.06 -0.44
C ASN A 89 -2.01 7.11 0.40
N GLY A 90 -2.22 6.09 1.22
CA GLY A 90 -3.21 6.03 2.27
C GLY A 90 -2.73 5.06 3.35
N TYR A 91 -3.20 5.26 4.57
CA TYR A 91 -3.01 4.24 5.61
C TYR A 91 -4.05 4.35 6.72
N VAL A 92 -4.21 3.25 7.45
CA VAL A 92 -4.85 3.22 8.78
C VAL A 92 -3.80 2.89 9.83
N ALA A 93 -3.62 3.80 10.78
CA ALA A 93 -2.69 3.61 11.89
C ALA A 93 -3.42 3.30 13.19
N MET A 94 -2.78 2.51 14.03
CA MET A 94 -3.14 2.34 15.43
C MET A 94 -2.19 3.19 16.29
N GLY A 95 -2.73 3.87 17.30
CA GLY A 95 -1.97 4.71 18.23
C GLY A 95 -1.55 6.09 17.69
N PRO A 96 -2.49 7.06 17.50
CA PRO A 96 -3.94 6.93 17.63
C PRO A 96 -4.62 6.35 16.39
N PHE A 97 -5.77 5.69 16.60
CA PHE A 97 -6.63 5.09 15.57
C PHE A 97 -7.20 6.17 14.66
N ARG A 98 -6.61 6.27 13.47
CA ARG A 98 -6.98 7.24 12.43
C ARG A 98 -6.56 6.71 11.07
N SER A 99 -7.08 7.35 10.05
CA SER A 99 -6.65 7.15 8.69
C SER A 99 -6.24 8.47 8.07
N GLU A 100 -5.30 8.42 7.13
CA GLU A 100 -4.74 9.59 6.45
C GLU A 100 -4.66 9.33 4.96
N TYR A 101 -5.25 10.21 4.14
CA TYR A 101 -5.39 10.05 2.69
C TYR A 101 -4.62 11.13 1.95
N TYR A 102 -3.74 10.73 1.04
CA TYR A 102 -2.95 11.62 0.20
C TYR A 102 -3.65 11.70 -1.15
N LEU A 103 -4.28 12.84 -1.43
CA LEU A 103 -5.32 12.94 -2.47
C LEU A 103 -4.79 13.06 -3.90
N ILE A 104 -3.48 13.22 -4.09
CA ILE A 104 -2.88 13.25 -5.42
C ILE A 104 -2.75 11.81 -5.93
N PRO A 105 -3.27 11.48 -7.13
CA PRO A 105 -3.25 10.13 -7.67
C PRO A 105 -1.83 9.69 -8.07
N PRO A 106 -1.57 8.37 -8.17
CA PRO A 106 -0.30 7.89 -8.67
C PRO A 106 -0.13 8.24 -10.16
N SER A 107 1.12 8.47 -10.57
CA SER A 107 1.47 8.84 -11.95
C SER A 107 1.19 7.71 -12.96
N ASN A 108 1.23 6.45 -12.52
CA ASN A 108 0.89 5.30 -13.34
C ASN A 108 -0.63 5.06 -13.36
N LEU A 109 -1.29 5.55 -14.41
CA LEU A 109 -2.74 5.41 -14.63
C LEU A 109 -3.22 3.94 -14.69
N PHE A 110 -2.35 3.00 -15.07
CA PHE A 110 -2.73 1.58 -15.14
C PHE A 110 -2.79 0.90 -13.77
N ALA A 111 -2.19 1.50 -12.74
CA ALA A 111 -2.12 0.93 -11.39
C ALA A 111 -3.45 0.97 -10.65
N SER A 112 -4.26 2.03 -10.84
CA SER A 112 -5.56 2.23 -10.17
C SER A 112 -6.77 2.09 -11.11
N GLY A 113 -6.53 2.01 -12.43
CA GLY A 113 -7.61 1.97 -13.43
C GLY A 113 -8.31 3.32 -13.57
N ALA A 114 -9.60 3.30 -13.90
CA ALA A 114 -10.46 4.45 -14.15
C ALA A 114 -11.32 4.84 -12.93
N THR A 115 -11.24 4.10 -11.82
CA THR A 115 -11.87 4.53 -10.56
C THR A 115 -11.15 5.79 -10.07
N PRO A 116 -11.87 6.88 -9.71
CA PRO A 116 -11.23 8.06 -9.13
C PRO A 116 -10.42 7.68 -7.89
N TRP A 117 -9.17 8.18 -7.81
CA TRP A 117 -8.22 7.80 -6.77
C TRP A 117 -8.77 7.95 -5.35
N ASN A 118 -9.44 9.05 -5.05
CA ASN A 118 -10.03 9.28 -3.72
C ASN A 118 -11.15 8.28 -3.37
N GLU A 119 -11.82 7.70 -4.36
CA GLU A 119 -12.85 6.68 -4.15
C GLU A 119 -12.22 5.31 -3.95
N ASP A 120 -11.21 4.95 -4.76
CA ASP A 120 -10.42 3.72 -4.60
C ASP A 120 -9.76 3.67 -3.22
N LEU A 121 -9.11 4.77 -2.82
CA LEU A 121 -8.49 4.93 -1.51
C LEU A 121 -9.50 4.82 -0.36
N ALA A 122 -10.67 5.44 -0.50
CA ALA A 122 -11.74 5.33 0.50
C ALA A 122 -12.18 3.89 0.69
N VAL A 123 -12.32 3.12 -0.38
CA VAL A 123 -12.69 1.70 -0.30
C VAL A 123 -11.58 0.88 0.33
N HIS A 124 -10.34 1.05 -0.14
CA HIS A 124 -9.20 0.30 0.34
C HIS A 124 -8.93 0.52 1.83
N GLU A 125 -8.76 1.79 2.23
CA GLU A 125 -8.38 2.12 3.60
C GLU A 125 -9.50 1.86 4.59
N TYR A 126 -10.76 2.06 4.19
CA TYR A 126 -11.88 1.71 5.06
C TYR A 126 -11.97 0.20 5.30
N ARG A 127 -11.52 -0.63 4.36
CA ARG A 127 -11.40 -2.06 4.61
C ARG A 127 -10.41 -2.35 5.74
N HIS A 128 -9.29 -1.63 5.81
CA HIS A 128 -8.38 -1.73 6.97
C HIS A 128 -9.05 -1.29 8.28
N VAL A 129 -9.91 -0.27 8.26
CA VAL A 129 -10.72 0.12 9.44
C VAL A 129 -11.62 -1.03 9.89
N GLN A 130 -12.30 -1.71 8.96
CA GLN A 130 -13.12 -2.88 9.26
C GLN A 130 -12.29 -4.05 9.82
N GLN A 131 -11.12 -4.31 9.23
CA GLN A 131 -10.17 -5.32 9.71
C GLN A 131 -9.72 -5.03 11.14
N PHE A 132 -9.19 -3.83 11.43
CA PHE A 132 -8.77 -3.45 12.78
C PHE A 132 -9.92 -3.50 13.80
N SER A 133 -11.13 -3.11 13.39
CA SER A 133 -12.32 -3.16 14.25
C SER A 133 -12.68 -4.60 14.63
N ASN A 134 -12.63 -5.52 13.67
CA ASN A 134 -13.01 -6.92 13.88
C ASN A 134 -11.91 -7.81 14.46
N PHE A 135 -10.65 -7.38 14.36
CA PHE A 135 -9.51 -8.15 14.86
C PHE A 135 -9.14 -7.80 16.31
N ASN A 136 -9.90 -6.90 16.95
CA ASN A 136 -9.78 -6.61 18.37
C ASN A 136 -10.46 -7.68 19.25
N LYS A 137 -9.99 -8.93 19.18
CA LYS A 137 -10.57 -10.09 19.87
C LYS A 137 -9.50 -10.97 20.53
N GLY A 138 -9.90 -11.77 21.52
CA GLY A 138 -9.01 -12.73 22.21
C GLY A 138 -7.72 -12.09 22.73
N LEU A 139 -6.57 -12.72 22.50
CA LEU A 139 -5.28 -12.19 22.94
C LEU A 139 -4.96 -10.80 22.35
N SER A 140 -5.40 -10.52 21.12
CA SER A 140 -5.20 -9.19 20.52
C SER A 140 -5.94 -8.08 21.30
N LYS A 141 -7.13 -8.40 21.85
CA LYS A 141 -7.88 -7.50 22.74
C LYS A 141 -7.22 -7.33 24.10
N VAL A 142 -6.68 -8.42 24.66
CA VAL A 142 -5.93 -8.37 25.94
C VAL A 142 -4.68 -7.49 25.79
N ALA A 143 -3.92 -7.66 24.70
CA ALA A 143 -2.78 -6.80 24.40
C ALA A 143 -3.21 -5.34 24.18
N GLY A 144 -4.35 -5.12 23.52
CA GLY A 144 -4.96 -3.81 23.37
C GLY A 144 -5.30 -3.13 24.70
N PHE A 145 -5.76 -3.90 25.69
CA PHE A 145 -6.01 -3.40 27.04
C PHE A 145 -4.72 -3.06 27.80
N LEU A 146 -3.70 -3.93 27.73
CA LEU A 146 -2.45 -3.77 28.48
C LEU A 146 -1.51 -2.71 27.91
N PHE A 147 -1.40 -2.63 26.57
CA PHE A 147 -0.42 -1.78 25.88
C PHE A 147 -1.09 -0.79 24.92
N GLY A 148 -2.39 -0.57 25.07
CA GLY A 148 -3.16 0.32 24.21
C GLY A 148 -3.21 -0.15 22.75
N GLN A 149 -3.46 0.79 21.85
CA GLN A 149 -3.64 0.51 20.43
C GLN A 149 -2.41 -0.10 19.75
N GLN A 150 -1.20 0.20 20.26
CA GLN A 150 0.04 -0.42 19.77
C GLN A 150 0.14 -1.90 20.16
N GLY A 151 -0.33 -2.28 21.36
CA GLY A 151 -0.45 -3.67 21.76
C GLY A 151 -1.37 -4.47 20.85
N GLN A 152 -2.53 -3.91 20.51
CA GLN A 152 -3.43 -4.52 19.54
C GLN A 152 -2.72 -4.67 18.19
N ALA A 153 -2.11 -3.60 17.65
CA ALA A 153 -1.44 -3.65 16.35
C ALA A 153 -0.35 -4.73 16.26
N LEU A 154 0.47 -4.87 17.30
CA LEU A 154 1.49 -5.90 17.38
C LEU A 154 0.89 -7.31 17.32
N PHE A 155 -0.11 -7.60 18.16
CA PHE A 155 -0.71 -8.94 18.19
C PHE A 155 -1.49 -9.27 16.92
N ASN A 156 -2.14 -8.27 16.33
CA ASN A 156 -2.72 -8.36 14.99
C ASN A 156 -1.67 -8.76 13.94
N ALA A 157 -0.51 -8.10 13.92
CA ALA A 157 0.57 -8.38 12.96
C ALA A 157 1.23 -9.76 13.17
N LEU A 158 1.29 -10.24 14.42
CA LEU A 158 1.73 -11.61 14.73
C LEU A 158 0.72 -12.67 14.29
N ALA A 159 -0.58 -12.33 14.33
CA ALA A 159 -1.66 -13.25 14.01
C ALA A 159 -1.99 -13.31 12.52
N VAL A 160 -1.94 -12.18 11.81
CA VAL A 160 -2.46 -12.03 10.44
C VAL A 160 -1.35 -11.47 9.53
N PRO A 161 -0.98 -12.18 8.45
CA PRO A 161 0.12 -11.76 7.58
C PRO A 161 -0.27 -10.54 6.72
N ASN A 162 0.70 -9.65 6.45
CA ASN A 162 0.49 -8.43 5.66
C ASN A 162 -0.17 -8.64 4.29
N TRP A 163 0.12 -9.74 3.58
CA TRP A 163 -0.53 -10.03 2.31
C TRP A 163 -2.05 -10.18 2.46
N PHE A 164 -2.54 -10.66 3.61
CA PHE A 164 -3.98 -10.78 3.80
C PHE A 164 -4.63 -9.41 3.99
N TRP A 165 -3.99 -8.51 4.76
CA TRP A 165 -4.46 -7.13 4.96
C TRP A 165 -4.69 -6.44 3.62
N GLU A 166 -3.66 -6.41 2.77
CA GLU A 166 -3.74 -5.77 1.46
C GLU A 166 -4.62 -6.55 0.48
N GLY A 167 -4.50 -7.88 0.46
CA GLY A 167 -5.24 -8.72 -0.46
C GLY A 167 -6.75 -8.65 -0.28
N ASP A 168 -7.20 -8.57 0.96
CA ASP A 168 -8.60 -8.38 1.32
C ASP A 168 -9.09 -6.96 1.01
N ALA A 169 -8.25 -5.94 1.20
CA ALA A 169 -8.57 -4.57 0.78
C ALA A 169 -8.69 -4.44 -0.75
N VAL A 170 -7.79 -5.07 -1.52
CA VAL A 170 -7.90 -5.17 -2.99
C VAL A 170 -9.12 -5.98 -3.43
N HIS A 171 -9.48 -7.03 -2.68
CA HIS A 171 -10.73 -7.74 -2.92
C HIS A 171 -11.94 -6.80 -2.73
N SER A 172 -11.97 -5.99 -1.67
CA SER A 172 -13.04 -5.00 -1.44
C SER A 172 -13.10 -3.95 -2.56
N GLU A 173 -11.98 -3.41 -3.04
CA GLU A 173 -11.97 -2.53 -4.22
C GLU A 173 -12.66 -3.19 -5.42
N THR A 174 -12.33 -4.47 -5.63
CA THR A 174 -12.87 -5.26 -6.73
C THR A 174 -14.36 -5.53 -6.51
N ALA A 175 -14.79 -5.90 -5.31
CA ALA A 175 -16.19 -6.19 -5.04
C ALA A 175 -17.09 -4.94 -5.11
N LEU A 176 -16.58 -3.79 -4.69
CA LEU A 176 -17.40 -2.59 -4.41
C LEU A 176 -17.26 -1.47 -5.44
N THR A 177 -16.31 -1.57 -6.37
CA THR A 177 -16.13 -0.60 -7.46
C THR A 177 -16.28 -1.26 -8.82
N VAL A 178 -16.52 -0.45 -9.86
CA VAL A 178 -16.69 -0.92 -11.24
C VAL A 178 -15.42 -1.58 -11.78
N GLN A 179 -14.25 -0.98 -11.49
CA GLN A 179 -12.97 -1.50 -11.95
C GLN A 179 -12.27 -2.27 -10.85
N GLY A 180 -11.72 -1.60 -9.83
CA GLY A 180 -10.90 -2.21 -8.78
C GLY A 180 -9.65 -2.89 -9.33
N ARG A 181 -8.58 -2.99 -8.54
CA ARG A 181 -7.32 -3.53 -9.07
C ARG A 181 -7.43 -5.00 -9.50
N GLY A 182 -8.32 -5.77 -8.90
CA GLY A 182 -8.59 -7.17 -9.26
C GLY A 182 -9.26 -7.42 -10.62
N ARG A 183 -9.74 -6.38 -11.33
CA ARG A 183 -10.16 -6.48 -12.74
C ARG A 183 -9.15 -5.92 -13.73
N SER A 184 -8.07 -5.29 -13.25
CA SER A 184 -7.05 -4.69 -14.10
C SER A 184 -6.09 -5.76 -14.62
N PRO A 185 -5.93 -5.93 -15.95
CA PRO A 185 -4.91 -6.82 -16.50
C PRO A 185 -3.50 -6.47 -15.99
N TYR A 186 -3.22 -5.17 -15.84
CA TYR A 186 -1.94 -4.67 -15.32
C TYR A 186 -1.58 -5.28 -13.96
N PHE A 187 -2.58 -5.47 -13.09
CA PHE A 187 -2.39 -6.00 -11.74
C PHE A 187 -1.92 -7.47 -11.74
N PHE A 188 -2.25 -8.25 -12.77
CA PHE A 188 -1.84 -9.65 -12.89
C PHE A 188 -0.55 -9.85 -13.71
N ASN A 189 -0.07 -8.81 -14.42
CA ASN A 189 1.06 -8.93 -15.35
C ASN A 189 2.31 -9.49 -14.68
N GLY A 190 2.60 -9.10 -13.43
CA GLY A 190 3.77 -9.58 -12.72
C GLY A 190 3.78 -11.11 -12.55
N PHE A 191 2.70 -11.70 -12.04
CA PHE A 191 2.59 -13.15 -11.89
C PHE A 191 2.51 -13.87 -13.23
N ARG A 192 1.76 -13.33 -14.20
CA ARG A 192 1.69 -13.89 -15.56
C ARG A 192 3.06 -13.95 -16.22
N ALA A 193 3.85 -12.88 -16.12
CA ALA A 193 5.22 -12.84 -16.65
C ALA A 193 6.11 -13.90 -15.97
N LEU A 194 6.02 -14.07 -14.64
CA LEU A 194 6.75 -15.13 -13.95
C LEU A 194 6.38 -16.53 -14.47
N TRP A 195 5.09 -16.82 -14.65
CA TRP A 195 4.64 -18.11 -15.17
C TRP A 195 4.98 -18.34 -16.63
N GLN A 196 4.90 -17.28 -17.46
CA GLN A 196 5.30 -17.33 -18.87
C GLN A 196 6.79 -17.62 -19.04
N ASP A 197 7.64 -17.06 -18.18
CA ASP A 197 9.09 -17.31 -18.14
C ASP A 197 9.46 -18.60 -17.37
N GLY A 198 8.47 -19.42 -16.98
CA GLY A 198 8.70 -20.69 -16.28
C GLY A 198 9.34 -20.54 -14.90
N ARG A 199 9.21 -19.37 -14.25
CA ARG A 199 9.81 -19.11 -12.94
C ARG A 199 8.98 -19.74 -11.82
N ASP A 200 9.57 -20.73 -11.17
CA ASP A 200 9.01 -21.36 -9.99
C ASP A 200 9.70 -20.87 -8.71
N TYR A 201 9.22 -19.75 -8.16
CA TYR A 201 9.76 -19.19 -6.92
C TYR A 201 9.18 -19.89 -5.70
N ASN A 202 10.06 -20.28 -4.78
CA ASN A 202 9.63 -20.81 -3.49
C ASN A 202 8.79 -19.77 -2.72
N TRP A 203 7.94 -20.27 -1.83
CA TRP A 203 7.03 -19.43 -1.06
C TRP A 203 7.72 -18.30 -0.29
N MET A 204 8.89 -18.55 0.31
CA MET A 204 9.56 -17.52 1.12
C MET A 204 10.01 -16.35 0.25
N LYS A 205 10.37 -16.60 -1.00
CA LYS A 205 10.66 -15.55 -1.96
C LYS A 205 9.40 -14.80 -2.39
N LEU A 206 8.32 -15.50 -2.73
CA LEU A 206 7.05 -14.84 -3.08
C LEU A 206 6.50 -13.98 -1.93
N ARG A 207 6.58 -14.49 -0.70
CA ARG A 207 6.08 -13.80 0.51
C ARG A 207 6.92 -12.61 0.92
N ASN A 208 8.25 -12.68 0.79
CA ASN A 208 9.16 -11.65 1.31
C ASN A 208 9.75 -10.73 0.23
N GLY A 209 9.54 -11.05 -1.06
CA GLY A 209 10.14 -10.31 -2.18
C GLY A 209 11.60 -10.68 -2.43
N SER A 210 12.26 -9.88 -3.28
CA SER A 210 13.68 -10.00 -3.59
C SER A 210 14.25 -8.66 -4.06
N LEU A 211 15.50 -8.36 -3.67
CA LEU A 211 16.26 -7.21 -4.17
C LEU A 211 17.05 -7.54 -5.46
N LYS A 212 17.02 -8.80 -5.91
CA LYS A 212 17.76 -9.27 -7.07
C LYS A 212 16.83 -9.65 -8.22
N ASP A 213 15.76 -10.34 -7.88
CA ASP A 213 14.79 -10.85 -8.83
C ASP A 213 13.49 -10.06 -8.75
N TYR A 214 12.84 -9.85 -9.88
CA TYR A 214 11.49 -9.29 -9.86
C TYR A 214 10.53 -10.27 -9.19
N VAL A 215 9.81 -9.81 -8.17
CA VAL A 215 8.77 -10.56 -7.47
C VAL A 215 7.58 -9.63 -7.26
N PRO A 216 6.37 -9.98 -7.74
CA PRO A 216 5.15 -9.22 -7.43
C PRO A 216 5.00 -9.05 -5.92
N ASN A 217 4.48 -7.91 -5.49
CA ASN A 217 4.46 -7.57 -4.08
C ASN A 217 3.26 -8.22 -3.35
N HIS A 218 3.12 -7.89 -2.07
CA HIS A 218 2.11 -8.46 -1.19
C HIS A 218 0.67 -8.05 -1.53
N TYR A 219 0.44 -6.99 -2.31
CA TYR A 219 -0.89 -6.64 -2.85
C TYR A 219 -1.33 -7.67 -3.89
N GLN A 220 -0.51 -7.94 -4.90
CA GLN A 220 -0.86 -8.92 -5.93
C GLN A 220 -0.94 -10.32 -5.32
N LEU A 221 0.08 -10.74 -4.56
CA LEU A 221 0.08 -12.06 -3.93
C LEU A 221 -1.13 -12.21 -2.99
N GLY A 222 -1.39 -11.17 -2.20
CA GLY A 222 -2.48 -11.13 -1.26
C GLY A 222 -3.82 -11.31 -1.93
N TYR A 223 -4.08 -10.54 -2.98
CA TYR A 223 -5.33 -10.60 -3.72
C TYR A 223 -5.57 -11.99 -4.33
N LEU A 224 -4.56 -12.62 -4.95
CA LEU A 224 -4.73 -13.96 -5.52
C LEU A 224 -5.18 -14.97 -4.44
N LEU A 225 -4.52 -14.96 -3.29
CA LEU A 225 -4.84 -15.87 -2.18
C LEU A 225 -6.20 -15.55 -1.55
N THR A 226 -6.46 -14.27 -1.27
CA THR A 226 -7.69 -13.83 -0.61
C THR A 226 -8.92 -14.02 -1.49
N ASN A 227 -8.83 -13.61 -2.76
CA ASN A 227 -9.93 -13.76 -3.72
C ASN A 227 -10.21 -15.25 -4.00
N TYR A 228 -9.18 -16.10 -4.10
CA TYR A 228 -9.38 -17.56 -4.18
C TYR A 228 -10.16 -18.10 -2.97
N GLY A 229 -9.80 -17.66 -1.75
CA GLY A 229 -10.54 -18.02 -0.54
C GLY A 229 -12.02 -17.62 -0.61
N TYR A 230 -12.33 -16.40 -1.05
CA TYR A 230 -13.72 -15.95 -1.23
C TYR A 230 -14.47 -16.79 -2.27
N LEU A 231 -13.85 -17.09 -3.42
CA LEU A 231 -14.47 -17.86 -4.49
C LEU A 231 -14.74 -19.33 -4.11
N GLN A 232 -13.81 -19.97 -3.41
CA GLN A 232 -13.90 -21.40 -3.10
C GLN A 232 -14.66 -21.72 -1.81
N GLN A 233 -14.68 -20.79 -0.86
CA GLN A 233 -15.20 -21.03 0.50
C GLN A 233 -16.36 -20.09 0.88
N GLY A 234 -16.66 -19.09 0.04
CA GLY A 234 -17.73 -18.12 0.23
C GLY A 234 -17.36 -16.93 1.14
N GLN A 235 -18.29 -15.97 1.22
CA GLN A 235 -18.09 -14.68 1.89
C GLN A 235 -17.71 -14.76 3.37
N GLY A 236 -18.19 -15.78 4.10
CA GLY A 236 -17.91 -15.95 5.52
C GLY A 236 -16.57 -16.62 5.86
N PHE A 237 -15.77 -17.01 4.87
CA PHE A 237 -14.53 -17.76 5.08
C PHE A 237 -13.49 -16.97 5.87
N TRP A 238 -13.17 -15.76 5.40
CA TRP A 238 -12.11 -14.95 6.00
C TRP A 238 -12.47 -14.42 7.38
N GLY A 239 -13.75 -14.17 7.66
CA GLY A 239 -14.22 -13.89 9.02
C GLY A 239 -13.94 -15.03 10.00
N LYS A 240 -14.12 -16.30 9.59
CA LYS A 240 -13.78 -17.47 10.43
C LYS A 240 -12.27 -17.59 10.63
N VAL A 241 -11.49 -17.44 9.56
CA VAL A 241 -10.02 -17.55 9.60
C VAL A 241 -9.42 -16.48 10.52
N THR A 242 -9.85 -15.24 10.34
CA THR A 242 -9.33 -14.11 11.14
C THR A 242 -9.78 -14.18 12.59
N ASP A 243 -11.03 -14.55 12.89
CA ASP A 243 -11.50 -14.72 14.29
C ASP A 243 -10.69 -15.79 15.03
N ASP A 244 -10.39 -16.93 14.40
CA ASP A 244 -9.54 -17.97 14.98
C ASP A 244 -8.10 -17.47 15.19
N ALA A 245 -7.53 -16.83 14.18
CA ALA A 245 -6.14 -16.38 14.18
C ALA A 245 -5.86 -15.32 15.25
N VAL A 246 -6.67 -14.27 15.34
CA VAL A 246 -6.46 -13.14 16.28
C VAL A 246 -6.73 -13.52 17.74
N ARG A 247 -7.47 -14.62 17.95
CA ARG A 247 -7.63 -15.26 19.27
C ARG A 247 -6.49 -16.20 19.61
N PHE A 248 -5.56 -16.45 18.68
CA PHE A 248 -4.45 -17.39 18.83
C PHE A 248 -4.92 -18.78 19.27
N ARG A 249 -6.01 -19.30 18.69
CA ARG A 249 -6.47 -20.69 18.95
C ARG A 249 -5.41 -21.73 18.56
N SER A 250 -4.38 -21.33 17.81
CA SER A 250 -3.10 -22.02 17.80
C SER A 250 -1.99 -21.02 18.16
N PRO A 251 -1.10 -21.34 19.12
CA PRO A 251 -0.03 -20.42 19.51
C PRO A 251 1.05 -20.26 18.44
N PHE A 252 1.21 -21.26 17.57
CA PHE A 252 2.21 -21.25 16.49
C PHE A 252 1.51 -21.28 15.13
N TYR A 253 1.85 -20.30 14.29
CA TYR A 253 1.24 -20.10 12.98
C TYR A 253 -0.30 -20.01 13.02
N PRO A 254 -0.87 -19.10 13.85
CA PRO A 254 -2.31 -18.99 14.07
C PRO A 254 -3.10 -18.91 12.76
N PHE A 255 -2.69 -18.04 11.82
CA PHE A 255 -3.35 -17.89 10.52
C PHE A 255 -3.38 -19.17 9.68
N GLN A 256 -2.25 -19.87 9.59
CA GLN A 256 -2.13 -21.07 8.76
C GLN A 256 -2.98 -22.22 9.30
N LYS A 257 -3.03 -22.35 10.64
CA LYS A 257 -3.89 -23.33 11.32
C LYS A 257 -5.36 -22.95 11.19
N ALA A 258 -5.69 -21.66 11.25
CA ALA A 258 -7.04 -21.17 11.02
C ALA A 258 -7.54 -21.47 9.61
N ILE A 259 -6.72 -21.26 8.57
CA ILE A 259 -7.03 -21.68 7.19
C ILE A 259 -7.33 -23.18 7.15
N LYS A 260 -6.47 -24.02 7.74
CA LYS A 260 -6.68 -25.48 7.76
C LYS A 260 -7.99 -25.88 8.42
N ARG A 261 -8.36 -25.25 9.54
CA ARG A 261 -9.63 -25.54 10.23
C ARG A 261 -10.84 -25.09 9.41
N ALA A 262 -10.73 -23.96 8.71
CA ALA A 262 -11.85 -23.39 7.98
C ALA A 262 -12.07 -24.04 6.60
N SER A 263 -11.00 -24.41 5.88
CA SER A 263 -11.09 -24.98 4.53
C SER A 263 -10.87 -26.50 4.48
N GLY A 264 -10.40 -27.11 5.58
CA GLY A 264 -9.94 -28.51 5.60
C GLY A 264 -8.56 -28.72 4.96
N LYS A 265 -7.97 -27.71 4.30
CA LYS A 265 -6.70 -27.83 3.56
C LYS A 265 -5.56 -27.17 4.33
N ASP A 266 -4.42 -27.86 4.43
CA ASP A 266 -3.24 -27.21 5.01
C ASP A 266 -2.80 -26.00 4.16
N PHE A 267 -2.06 -25.09 4.78
CA PHE A 267 -1.69 -23.82 4.14
C PHE A 267 -0.82 -23.99 2.89
N LYS A 268 0.01 -25.03 2.81
CA LYS A 268 0.82 -25.30 1.61
C LYS A 268 -0.08 -25.73 0.46
N THR A 269 -1.04 -26.59 0.71
CA THR A 269 -2.03 -27.02 -0.29
C THR A 269 -2.89 -25.82 -0.72
N PHE A 270 -3.46 -25.07 0.22
CA PHE A 270 -4.30 -23.90 -0.06
C PHE A 270 -3.62 -22.88 -0.97
N ARG A 271 -2.38 -22.46 -0.66
CA ARG A 271 -1.67 -21.45 -1.46
C ARG A 271 -1.26 -21.99 -2.84
N SER A 272 -0.96 -23.29 -2.95
CA SER A 272 -0.59 -23.91 -4.23
C SER A 272 -1.79 -23.96 -5.16
N GLU A 273 -2.95 -24.40 -4.67
CA GLU A 273 -4.19 -24.36 -5.45
C GLU A 273 -4.59 -22.92 -5.82
N ALA A 274 -4.45 -21.97 -4.91
CA ALA A 274 -4.77 -20.58 -5.17
C ALA A 274 -3.91 -19.99 -6.30
N LEU A 275 -2.60 -20.26 -6.32
CA LEU A 275 -1.73 -19.79 -7.40
C LEU A 275 -2.03 -20.52 -8.73
N GLU A 276 -2.29 -21.83 -8.67
CA GLU A 276 -2.62 -22.61 -9.86
C GLU A 276 -3.96 -22.17 -10.48
N PHE A 277 -4.94 -21.77 -9.67
CA PHE A 277 -6.23 -21.25 -10.14
C PHE A 277 -6.09 -20.06 -11.10
N TYR A 278 -5.08 -19.21 -10.91
CA TYR A 278 -4.83 -18.05 -11.77
C TYR A 278 -3.84 -18.32 -12.91
N LYS A 279 -3.21 -19.49 -12.92
CA LYS A 279 -2.23 -19.86 -13.92
C LYS A 279 -2.95 -20.39 -15.15
N ASP A 280 -3.18 -19.51 -16.12
CA ASP A 280 -3.72 -19.92 -17.42
C ASP A 280 -2.62 -20.60 -18.25
N ALA A 281 -2.68 -21.92 -18.35
CA ALA A 281 -1.73 -22.72 -19.14
C ALA A 281 -1.78 -22.40 -20.65
N SER A 282 -2.91 -21.90 -21.17
CA SER A 282 -3.08 -21.61 -22.60
C SER A 282 -2.41 -20.29 -23.04
N ALA A 283 -2.13 -19.39 -22.10
CA ALA A 283 -1.47 -18.10 -22.31
C ALA A 283 0.05 -18.15 -22.12
N ILE A 284 0.62 -19.32 -21.80
CA ILE A 284 2.06 -19.53 -21.60
C ILE A 284 2.71 -19.91 -22.93
N LYS A 285 3.02 -18.90 -23.76
CA LYS A 285 4.01 -19.06 -24.83
C LYS A 285 5.38 -18.79 -24.21
N GLN A 286 6.16 -19.84 -23.97
CA GLN A 286 7.55 -19.68 -23.51
C GLN A 286 8.33 -18.90 -24.57
N THR A 287 8.67 -17.66 -24.27
CA THR A 287 9.65 -16.91 -25.04
C THR A 287 11.03 -17.51 -24.74
N ALA A 288 11.78 -17.85 -25.79
CA ALA A 288 13.11 -18.44 -25.64
C ALA A 288 14.01 -17.61 -24.70
N GLY A 289 14.76 -18.33 -23.86
CA GLY A 289 15.41 -17.82 -22.64
C GLY A 289 16.12 -16.48 -22.80
N VAL A 290 15.56 -15.47 -22.17
CA VAL A 290 16.25 -14.21 -21.94
C VAL A 290 17.32 -14.45 -20.89
N ARG A 291 18.52 -13.96 -21.16
CA ARG A 291 19.67 -14.04 -20.25
C ARG A 291 19.27 -13.54 -18.86
N LYS A 292 19.79 -14.18 -17.79
CA LYS A 292 19.57 -13.74 -16.40
C LYS A 292 20.29 -12.41 -16.15
N GLU A 293 19.70 -11.33 -16.63
CA GLU A 293 20.18 -9.97 -16.43
C GLU A 293 19.54 -9.36 -15.18
N THR A 294 20.19 -8.34 -14.62
CA THR A 294 19.58 -7.55 -13.56
C THR A 294 18.31 -6.90 -14.08
N VAL A 295 17.23 -6.95 -13.30
CA VAL A 295 15.98 -6.25 -13.61
C VAL A 295 16.30 -4.79 -13.93
N THR A 296 16.03 -4.41 -15.17
CA THR A 296 16.38 -3.11 -15.75
C THR A 296 15.21 -2.64 -16.59
N ASP A 297 14.67 -1.46 -16.28
CA ASP A 297 13.59 -0.86 -17.05
C ASP A 297 14.12 0.30 -17.90
N PHE A 298 13.58 0.40 -19.11
CA PHE A 298 13.85 1.46 -20.08
C PHE A 298 12.55 2.24 -20.29
N LEU A 299 12.42 3.36 -19.59
CA LEU A 299 11.18 4.10 -19.43
C LEU A 299 11.13 5.35 -20.32
N PHE A 300 9.94 5.63 -20.84
CA PHE A 300 9.61 6.81 -21.66
C PHE A 300 10.60 7.11 -22.80
N PRO A 301 10.90 6.14 -23.68
CA PRO A 301 11.82 6.37 -24.79
C PRO A 301 11.30 7.45 -25.75
N LYS A 302 12.18 8.34 -26.18
CA LYS A 302 11.93 9.41 -27.15
C LYS A 302 12.97 9.34 -28.26
N ILE A 303 12.51 9.29 -29.51
CA ILE A 303 13.39 9.43 -30.67
C ILE A 303 13.71 10.93 -30.83
N ILE A 304 14.98 11.30 -30.74
CA ILE A 304 15.43 12.71 -30.75
C ILE A 304 16.37 13.06 -31.92
N GLY A 305 16.55 12.13 -32.85
CA GLY A 305 17.35 12.28 -34.06
C GLY A 305 17.13 11.08 -35.00
N GLN A 306 17.88 11.00 -36.10
CA GLN A 306 17.74 9.89 -37.05
C GLN A 306 18.07 8.53 -36.45
N ASP A 307 19.05 8.47 -35.53
CA ASP A 307 19.53 7.23 -34.92
C ASP A 307 19.69 7.35 -33.39
N SER A 308 18.95 8.26 -32.76
CA SER A 308 19.15 8.63 -31.36
C SER A 308 17.90 8.48 -30.53
N VAL A 309 17.98 7.71 -29.44
CA VAL A 309 16.88 7.46 -28.50
C VAL A 309 17.29 7.91 -27.10
N LEU A 310 16.53 8.84 -26.53
CA LEU A 310 16.61 9.30 -25.15
C LEU A 310 15.65 8.48 -24.27
N TYR A 311 16.07 8.03 -23.09
CA TYR A 311 15.20 7.33 -22.14
C TYR A 311 15.67 7.46 -20.69
N LEU A 312 14.78 7.19 -19.75
CA LEU A 312 15.11 6.96 -18.35
C LEU A 312 15.43 5.47 -18.16
N LYS A 313 16.59 5.17 -17.54
CA LYS A 313 16.98 3.80 -17.21
C LYS A 313 16.99 3.62 -15.70
N THR A 314 16.31 2.59 -15.22
CA THR A 314 16.32 2.15 -13.81
C THR A 314 16.82 0.72 -13.74
N ALA A 315 17.49 0.33 -12.64
CA ALA A 315 17.88 -1.05 -12.41
C ALA A 315 18.01 -1.33 -10.92
N TYR A 316 17.81 -2.58 -10.50
CA TYR A 316 17.89 -2.95 -9.07
C TYR A 316 19.27 -2.73 -8.44
N ASN A 317 20.32 -2.59 -9.26
CA ASN A 317 21.70 -2.37 -8.82
C ASN A 317 22.26 -0.98 -9.19
N LYS A 318 21.44 -0.05 -9.71
CA LYS A 318 21.89 1.28 -10.12
C LYS A 318 20.84 2.35 -9.86
N LEU A 319 21.29 3.55 -9.51
CA LEU A 319 20.40 4.71 -9.39
C LEU A 319 19.82 5.11 -10.77
N PRO A 320 18.54 5.52 -10.83
CA PRO A 320 17.92 6.02 -12.05
C PRO A 320 18.72 7.13 -12.72
N ALA A 321 18.89 7.06 -14.04
CA ALA A 321 19.58 8.07 -14.82
C ALA A 321 19.03 8.17 -16.24
N PHE A 322 19.21 9.34 -16.85
CA PHE A 322 18.88 9.60 -18.25
C PHE A 322 20.02 9.14 -19.16
N TYR A 323 19.67 8.49 -20.26
CA TYR A 323 20.61 7.95 -21.23
C TYR A 323 20.22 8.32 -22.66
N LEU A 324 21.24 8.54 -23.49
CA LEU A 324 21.12 8.66 -24.93
C LEU A 324 21.75 7.42 -25.57
N LYS A 325 20.99 6.69 -26.37
CA LYS A 325 21.51 5.59 -27.18
C LYS A 325 21.60 6.02 -28.65
N ASP A 326 22.79 5.88 -29.24
CA ASP A 326 23.06 6.16 -30.65
C ASP A 326 23.87 5.01 -31.30
N LYS A 327 24.33 5.23 -32.54
CA LYS A 327 25.18 4.27 -33.28
C LYS A 327 26.50 3.93 -32.60
N LYS A 328 27.04 4.81 -31.75
CA LYS A 328 28.31 4.63 -31.02
C LYS A 328 28.11 3.91 -29.69
N GLY A 329 26.90 3.91 -29.14
CA GLY A 329 26.57 3.18 -27.92
C GLY A 329 25.55 3.88 -27.04
N GLU A 330 25.48 3.44 -25.78
CA GLU A 330 24.67 4.06 -24.73
C GLU A 330 25.53 5.04 -23.92
N HIS A 331 25.10 6.30 -23.86
CA HIS A 331 25.78 7.39 -23.17
C HIS A 331 24.94 7.87 -22.00
N ARG A 332 25.52 7.93 -20.80
CA ARG A 332 24.82 8.47 -19.62
C ARG A 332 24.84 10.00 -19.68
N ILE A 333 23.67 10.62 -19.58
CA ILE A 333 23.53 12.08 -19.57
C ILE A 333 23.68 12.61 -18.15
N ARG A 334 22.74 12.23 -17.26
CA ARG A 334 22.70 12.70 -15.87
C ARG A 334 21.93 11.73 -14.99
N GLN A 335 22.31 11.65 -13.71
CA GLN A 335 21.48 11.00 -12.70
C GLN A 335 20.15 11.74 -12.53
N ARG A 336 19.05 11.00 -12.43
CA ARG A 336 17.74 11.61 -12.15
C ARG A 336 17.69 12.06 -10.69
N SER A 337 17.06 13.21 -10.45
CA SER A 337 16.69 13.65 -9.10
C SER A 337 15.67 12.68 -8.46
N ILE A 338 15.45 12.79 -7.15
CA ILE A 338 14.35 12.06 -6.49
C ILE A 338 13.03 12.55 -7.07
N SER A 339 12.16 11.65 -7.49
CA SER A 339 10.85 11.96 -8.07
C SER A 339 9.90 10.77 -7.91
N SER A 340 8.60 11.06 -7.73
CA SER A 340 7.51 10.09 -7.78
C SER A 340 7.01 9.82 -9.21
N GLU A 341 7.55 10.55 -10.19
CA GLU A 341 7.17 10.50 -11.58
C GLU A 341 8.35 10.09 -12.46
N ASP A 342 8.12 9.09 -13.31
CA ASP A 342 9.11 8.59 -14.26
C ASP A 342 9.04 9.29 -15.63
N TRP A 343 8.05 10.17 -15.84
CA TRP A 343 7.80 10.84 -17.11
C TRP A 343 8.92 11.81 -17.48
N LEU A 344 9.25 11.85 -18.77
CA LEU A 344 10.14 12.86 -19.35
C LEU A 344 9.53 13.44 -20.64
N ALA A 345 9.79 14.71 -20.88
CA ALA A 345 9.51 15.40 -22.12
C ALA A 345 10.82 15.87 -22.77
N TYR A 346 10.83 15.98 -24.09
CA TYR A 346 11.97 16.48 -24.86
C TYR A 346 11.49 17.31 -26.03
N SER A 347 12.10 18.47 -26.24
CA SER A 347 11.83 19.34 -27.39
C SER A 347 13.04 20.23 -27.67
N HIS A 348 13.45 20.34 -28.94
CA HIS A 348 14.50 21.26 -29.41
C HIS A 348 15.79 21.27 -28.57
N GLY A 349 16.29 20.10 -28.17
CA GLY A 349 17.52 19.99 -27.38
C GLY A 349 17.35 20.15 -25.87
N VAL A 350 16.14 20.44 -25.38
CA VAL A 350 15.85 20.58 -23.95
C VAL A 350 15.04 19.38 -23.47
N MET A 351 15.49 18.76 -22.38
CA MET A 351 14.74 17.73 -21.66
C MET A 351 14.09 18.33 -20.42
N ALA A 352 12.80 18.06 -20.21
CA ALA A 352 12.06 18.46 -19.02
C ALA A 352 11.61 17.23 -18.23
N TYR A 353 11.77 17.28 -16.91
CA TYR A 353 11.33 16.24 -15.98
C TYR A 353 10.99 16.85 -14.62
N THR A 354 10.34 16.09 -13.75
CA THR A 354 9.96 16.54 -12.41
C THR A 354 10.88 16.01 -11.31
N ALA A 355 11.04 16.76 -10.23
CA ALA A 355 11.74 16.32 -9.03
C ALA A 355 10.97 16.73 -7.77
N TYR A 356 11.11 15.91 -6.74
CA TYR A 356 10.52 16.11 -5.43
C TYR A 356 11.20 17.26 -4.68
N ALA A 357 10.39 18.20 -4.21
CA ALA A 357 10.81 19.30 -3.34
C ALA A 357 9.86 19.42 -2.15
N VAL A 358 10.37 19.84 -1.00
CA VAL A 358 9.60 19.94 0.25
C VAL A 358 9.44 21.39 0.68
N HIS A 359 8.31 21.71 1.31
CA HIS A 359 8.19 22.98 2.00
C HIS A 359 9.16 23.02 3.18
N PRO A 360 9.95 24.11 3.38
CA PRO A 360 11.01 24.16 4.38
C PRO A 360 10.53 24.05 5.84
N ARG A 361 9.21 24.16 6.08
CA ARG A 361 8.60 24.14 7.42
C ARG A 361 7.49 23.09 7.61
N TRP A 362 6.78 22.70 6.55
CA TRP A 362 5.50 21.98 6.68
C TRP A 362 5.64 20.59 6.06
N GLY A 363 5.66 19.55 6.88
CA GLY A 363 6.00 18.19 6.44
C GLY A 363 5.00 17.50 5.52
N LEU A 364 3.75 17.99 5.44
CA LEU A 364 2.73 17.51 4.49
C LEU A 364 2.42 18.58 3.44
N THR A 365 3.46 19.29 3.03
CA THR A 365 3.44 20.20 1.87
C THR A 365 4.69 19.97 1.06
N ASP A 366 4.53 19.40 -0.12
CA ASP A 366 5.62 19.13 -1.05
C ASP A 366 5.18 19.45 -2.50
N TYR A 367 6.15 19.38 -3.41
CA TYR A 367 6.05 19.91 -4.77
C TYR A 367 6.74 18.97 -5.76
N SER A 368 6.24 19.00 -7.00
CA SER A 368 6.83 18.36 -8.16
C SER A 368 7.41 19.46 -9.04
N ASP A 369 8.65 19.85 -8.74
CA ASP A 369 9.33 20.96 -9.41
C ASP A 369 9.81 20.53 -10.80
N ILE A 370 9.66 21.40 -11.79
CA ILE A 370 10.10 21.12 -13.16
C ILE A 370 11.58 21.49 -13.31
N TYR A 371 12.39 20.52 -13.72
CA TYR A 371 13.80 20.68 -14.04
C TYR A 371 14.02 20.59 -15.55
N LEU A 372 14.88 21.49 -16.05
CA LEU A 372 15.33 21.50 -17.44
C LEU A 372 16.78 21.04 -17.53
N LEU A 373 17.08 20.25 -18.55
CA LEU A 373 18.40 19.70 -18.87
C LEU A 373 18.76 19.95 -20.33
#